data_AF-A0A317JR61-F1
#
_entry.id   AF-A0A317JR61-F1
#
_cell.length_a   1.000
_cell.length_b   1.000
_cell.length_c   1.000
_cell.angle_alpha   90.00
_cell.angle_beta   90.00
_cell.angle_gamma   90.00
#
_symmetry.space_group_name_H-M   'P 1'
#
loop_
_entity.id
_entity.type
_entity.pdbx_description
1 polymer ?
#
loop_
_entity_poly.entity_id
_entity_poly.type
_entity_poly.pdbx_seq_one_letter_code
_entity_poly.pdbx_strand_id
1 'polypeptide(L)'
;MSVTPQGTGTASERTGLHVTYDGRVHPAEEIARGAAYELFSGDEVPGFEWAPRPGAPLPWRKFVHVTEVAAVHGAAEPAEEAETPLLVPLHRERGWAQVHQLSQQPAAAADPVLAAVRGSAVIRPGTRMVKVLSARQLAGYVRGWLPHGFCYREHDVAHLRTPAALAVLRADGEGGQDGTDVAYALRWRAAGADDYDVPVGEAHRGLTALPPRDRVGPPVLGTGFVPSNAQLIPEFVTRDFADLPMPANATLLAYPAEGVEVALYSYQAEQRGWLRMVGPQWRHLLAAVPELSPDQEYVPTGEAPRSTQLVGAYAGGEYEAVADLPGGFRVLAMTRAARYPVDAAARRVRHAAWRGVPCLVLREEAGWLRLRLCRPDPDAVVATGAQCHERGVYETWAPGAEVTDDRVVDLPYRLA
;
A
#
# COMPACT_ATOMS: atom_id res chain seq x y z
N MET A 1 -3.22 -14.95 -36.39
CA MET A 1 -2.50 -13.69 -36.63
C MET A 1 -3.51 -12.64 -37.06
N SER A 2 -3.92 -11.77 -36.14
CA SER A 2 -4.81 -10.63 -36.40
C SER A 2 -4.05 -9.39 -35.95
N VAL A 3 -3.51 -8.66 -36.92
CA VAL A 3 -2.92 -7.34 -36.72
C VAL A 3 -4.09 -6.41 -36.43
N THR A 4 -4.22 -5.97 -35.18
CA THR A 4 -5.15 -4.90 -34.81
C THR A 4 -4.72 -3.63 -35.53
N PRO A 5 -5.62 -2.90 -36.22
CA PRO A 5 -5.24 -1.70 -36.95
C PRO A 5 -4.69 -0.65 -35.98
N GLN A 6 -3.57 -0.02 -36.34
CA GLN A 6 -3.08 1.18 -35.68
C GLN A 6 -4.18 2.25 -35.75
N GLY A 7 -4.64 2.72 -34.58
CA GLY A 7 -5.67 3.75 -34.49
C GLY A 7 -5.23 5.03 -35.19
N THR A 8 -5.74 5.26 -36.40
CA THR A 8 -5.67 6.53 -37.10
C THR A 8 -6.64 7.50 -36.45
N GLY A 9 -6.13 8.49 -35.74
CA GLY A 9 -6.88 9.58 -35.10
C GLY A 9 -5.95 10.60 -34.45
N THR A 10 -6.43 11.83 -34.25
CA THR A 10 -5.71 12.86 -33.48
C THR A 10 -5.49 12.39 -32.04
N ALA A 11 -4.51 12.94 -31.32
CA ALA A 11 -4.28 12.57 -29.92
C ALA A 11 -5.53 12.73 -29.06
N SER A 12 -6.33 13.76 -29.34
CA SER A 12 -7.64 14.04 -28.75
C SER A 12 -8.68 12.93 -29.00
N GLU A 13 -8.67 12.31 -30.19
CA GLU A 13 -9.56 11.19 -30.53
C GLU A 13 -9.09 9.86 -29.93
N ARG A 14 -7.78 9.72 -29.66
CA ARG A 14 -7.22 8.50 -29.06
C ARG A 14 -7.46 8.42 -27.55
N THR A 15 -7.44 9.54 -26.84
CA THR A 15 -7.69 9.55 -25.40
C THR A 15 -9.17 9.72 -25.05
N GLY A 16 -9.91 10.55 -25.79
CA GLY A 16 -11.30 10.93 -25.47
C GLY A 16 -11.46 11.80 -24.21
N LEU A 17 -10.53 11.67 -23.25
CA LEU A 17 -10.46 12.40 -22.00
C LEU A 17 -9.50 13.60 -22.11
N HIS A 18 -9.91 14.73 -21.53
CA HIS A 18 -9.10 15.94 -21.41
C HIS A 18 -9.12 16.48 -19.99
N VAL A 19 -7.99 17.03 -19.56
CA VAL A 19 -7.79 17.54 -18.20
C VAL A 19 -7.28 18.97 -18.26
N THR A 20 -7.89 19.85 -17.48
CA THR A 20 -7.42 21.23 -17.30
C THR A 20 -6.40 21.26 -16.17
N TYR A 21 -5.14 21.51 -16.52
CA TYR A 21 -4.00 21.59 -15.61
C TYR A 21 -3.24 22.89 -15.88
N ASP A 22 -2.92 23.64 -14.83
CA ASP A 22 -2.23 24.93 -14.91
C ASP A 22 -2.83 25.90 -15.96
N GLY A 23 -4.17 25.96 -15.98
CA GLY A 23 -4.94 26.80 -16.90
C GLY A 23 -4.96 26.35 -18.37
N ARG A 24 -4.36 25.20 -18.71
CA ARG A 24 -4.32 24.64 -20.06
C ARG A 24 -5.05 23.30 -20.12
N VAL A 25 -5.65 23.00 -21.27
CA VAL A 25 -6.32 21.72 -21.51
C VAL A 25 -5.36 20.76 -22.19
N HIS A 26 -5.15 19.60 -21.59
CA HIS A 26 -4.29 18.54 -22.10
C HIS A 26 -5.11 17.29 -22.41
N PRO A 27 -4.83 16.56 -23.51
CA PRO A 27 -5.26 15.17 -23.65
C PRO A 27 -4.72 14.35 -22.47
N ALA A 28 -5.51 13.44 -21.94
CA ALA A 28 -5.14 12.71 -20.74
C ALA A 28 -5.61 11.25 -20.74
N GLU A 29 -4.92 10.40 -19.99
CA GLU A 29 -5.40 9.06 -19.60
C GLU A 29 -5.73 9.05 -18.11
N GLU A 30 -6.84 8.41 -17.75
CA GLU A 30 -7.25 8.27 -16.36
C GLU A 30 -6.44 7.20 -15.64
N ILE A 31 -6.01 7.49 -14.41
CA ILE A 31 -5.30 6.56 -13.54
C ILE A 31 -6.09 6.33 -12.26
N ALA A 32 -6.17 5.06 -11.87
CA ALA A 32 -6.74 4.64 -10.59
C ALA A 32 -8.14 5.21 -10.32
N ARG A 33 -9.03 5.14 -11.31
CA ARG A 33 -10.44 5.57 -11.22
C ARG A 33 -10.57 7.07 -10.90
N GLY A 34 -9.79 7.89 -11.59
CA GLY A 34 -9.81 9.35 -11.45
C GLY A 34 -9.05 9.89 -10.26
N ALA A 35 -8.22 9.09 -9.58
CA ALA A 35 -7.33 9.60 -8.53
C ALA A 35 -6.12 10.38 -9.09
N ALA A 36 -5.71 10.06 -10.31
CA ALA A 36 -4.64 10.75 -11.02
C ALA A 36 -4.86 10.70 -12.53
N TYR A 37 -4.05 11.45 -13.27
CA TYR A 37 -4.09 11.50 -14.72
C TYR A 37 -2.67 11.51 -15.31
N GLU A 38 -2.48 10.83 -16.44
CA GLU A 38 -1.32 11.03 -17.32
C GLU A 38 -1.70 12.05 -18.38
N LEU A 39 -1.10 13.23 -18.33
CA LEU A 39 -1.31 14.31 -19.28
C LEU A 39 -0.32 14.18 -20.44
N PHE A 40 -0.74 14.59 -21.64
CA PHE A 40 0.08 14.53 -22.84
C PHE A 40 0.23 15.91 -23.52
N SER A 41 1.36 16.13 -24.17
CA SER A 41 1.64 17.36 -24.95
C SER A 41 2.46 17.04 -26.20
N GLY A 42 2.19 17.76 -27.30
CA GLY A 42 2.98 17.71 -28.52
C GLY A 42 4.28 18.50 -28.39
N ASP A 43 4.25 19.56 -27.59
CA ASP A 43 5.35 20.49 -27.35
C ASP A 43 5.93 20.32 -25.95
N GLU A 44 7.16 20.78 -25.76
CA GLU A 44 7.80 20.84 -24.44
C GLU A 44 7.03 21.80 -23.51
N VAL A 45 6.65 21.30 -22.34
CA VAL A 45 5.91 22.04 -21.32
C VAL A 45 6.66 21.89 -19.99
N PRO A 46 6.79 22.96 -19.17
CA PRO A 46 7.48 22.87 -17.90
C PRO A 46 6.99 21.72 -17.01
N GLY A 47 7.92 20.86 -16.60
CA GLY A 47 7.63 19.69 -15.77
C GLY A 47 6.98 18.51 -16.50
N PHE A 48 6.84 18.56 -17.82
CA PHE A 48 6.56 17.38 -18.64
C PHE A 48 7.89 16.72 -19.02
N GLU A 49 7.90 15.39 -19.07
CA GLU A 49 9.05 14.59 -19.44
C GLU A 49 8.88 14.06 -20.86
N TRP A 50 9.97 14.04 -21.61
CA TRP A 50 10.02 13.39 -22.93
C TRP A 50 10.03 11.87 -22.76
N ALA A 51 8.96 11.21 -23.18
CA ALA A 51 8.79 9.77 -23.04
C ALA A 51 8.01 9.17 -24.23
N PRO A 52 8.59 9.16 -25.45
CA PRO A 52 7.95 8.55 -26.60
C PRO A 52 7.84 7.03 -26.40
N ARG A 53 6.61 6.50 -26.37
CA ARG A 53 6.36 5.05 -26.28
C ARG A 53 5.33 4.59 -27.32
N PRO A 54 5.42 3.34 -27.81
CA PRO A 54 4.41 2.79 -28.71
C PRO A 54 3.01 2.92 -28.12
N GLY A 55 2.09 3.52 -28.87
CA GLY A 55 0.70 3.71 -28.45
C GLY A 55 0.43 4.97 -27.62
N ALA A 56 1.44 5.70 -27.15
CA ALA A 56 1.19 6.97 -26.47
C ALA A 56 0.58 8.02 -27.43
N PRO A 57 -0.36 8.85 -26.96
CA PRO A 57 -0.98 9.90 -27.78
C PRO A 57 0.03 10.92 -28.30
N LEU A 58 0.93 11.42 -27.44
CA LEU A 58 1.94 12.45 -27.72
C LEU A 58 3.23 12.18 -26.92
N PRO A 59 4.39 12.75 -27.31
CA PRO A 59 5.69 12.34 -26.77
C PRO A 59 6.08 12.99 -25.44
N TRP A 60 5.49 14.13 -25.07
CA TRP A 60 5.69 14.75 -23.76
C TRP A 60 4.56 14.36 -22.83
N ARG A 61 4.87 14.06 -21.57
CA ARG A 61 3.87 13.66 -20.59
C ARG A 61 4.12 14.14 -19.17
N LYS A 62 3.08 14.11 -18.34
CA LYS A 62 3.18 14.37 -16.89
C LYS A 62 2.12 13.59 -16.13
N PHE A 63 2.48 13.01 -14.99
CA PHE A 63 1.50 12.47 -14.05
C PHE A 63 1.10 13.55 -13.04
N VAL A 64 -0.20 13.71 -12.83
CA VAL A 64 -0.74 14.70 -11.88
C VAL A 64 -1.79 14.05 -10.99
N HIS A 65 -1.84 14.46 -9.72
CA HIS A 65 -2.89 14.01 -8.82
C HIS A 65 -4.20 14.75 -9.12
N VAL A 66 -5.36 14.15 -8.83
CA VAL A 66 -6.68 14.76 -9.11
C VAL A 66 -6.86 16.12 -8.43
N THR A 67 -6.22 16.34 -7.28
CA THR A 67 -6.30 17.63 -6.56
C THR A 67 -5.54 18.77 -7.26
N GLU A 68 -4.68 18.46 -8.24
CA GLU A 68 -3.97 19.45 -9.05
C GLU A 68 -4.75 19.80 -10.33
N VAL A 69 -5.87 19.11 -10.59
CA VAL A 69 -6.68 19.26 -11.79
C VAL A 69 -7.85 20.21 -11.52
N ALA A 70 -8.01 21.21 -12.39
CA ALA A 70 -9.09 22.18 -12.28
C ALA A 70 -10.42 21.68 -12.87
N ALA A 71 -10.36 20.87 -13.93
CA ALA A 71 -11.54 20.30 -14.57
C ALA A 71 -11.17 19.05 -15.39
N VAL A 72 -12.10 18.11 -15.46
CA VAL A 72 -12.00 16.88 -16.26
C VAL A 72 -13.14 16.87 -17.27
N HIS A 73 -12.82 16.65 -18.54
CA HIS A 73 -13.77 16.68 -19.65
C HIS A 73 -13.78 15.34 -20.36
N GLY A 74 -14.97 14.79 -20.62
CA GLY A 74 -15.12 13.50 -21.31
C GLY A 74 -14.94 12.27 -20.42
N ALA A 75 -14.93 12.43 -19.10
CA ALA A 75 -14.91 11.30 -18.17
C ALA A 75 -16.24 10.53 -18.20
N ALA A 76 -16.16 9.20 -18.14
CA ALA A 76 -17.32 8.35 -17.93
C ALA A 76 -17.84 8.48 -16.49
N GLU A 77 -19.09 8.08 -16.25
CA GLU A 77 -19.59 8.00 -14.88
C GLU A 77 -18.78 6.97 -14.06
N PRO A 78 -18.36 7.33 -12.83
CA PRO A 78 -17.55 6.44 -12.01
C PRO A 78 -18.34 5.19 -11.59
N ALA A 79 -17.73 4.02 -11.77
CA ALA A 79 -18.34 2.73 -11.43
C ALA A 79 -18.28 2.37 -9.94
N GLU A 80 -17.43 3.04 -9.15
CA GLU A 80 -17.27 2.88 -7.70
C GLU A 80 -17.38 4.26 -7.03
N GLU A 81 -17.75 4.28 -5.73
CA GLU A 81 -17.72 5.51 -4.94
C GLU A 81 -16.31 6.10 -4.91
N ALA A 82 -16.20 7.42 -5.14
CA ALA A 82 -14.93 8.11 -5.14
C ALA A 82 -14.31 8.14 -3.73
N GLU A 83 -13.00 7.95 -3.66
CA GLU A 83 -12.25 8.13 -2.43
C GLU A 83 -12.27 9.61 -2.01
N THR A 84 -12.28 9.86 -0.69
CA THR A 84 -12.31 11.24 -0.18
C THR A 84 -10.93 11.88 -0.33
N PRO A 85 -10.81 13.01 -1.06
CA PRO A 85 -9.55 13.71 -1.23
C PRO A 85 -9.12 14.39 0.06
N LEU A 86 -7.86 14.83 0.10
CA LEU A 86 -7.41 15.71 1.19
C LEU A 86 -8.17 17.04 1.17
N LEU A 87 -8.57 17.49 2.34
CA LEU A 87 -9.28 18.75 2.55
C LEU A 87 -8.44 19.67 3.43
N VAL A 88 -8.26 20.91 3.00
CA VAL A 88 -7.63 21.98 3.80
C VAL A 88 -8.71 22.89 4.38
N PRO A 89 -8.72 23.13 5.70
CA PRO A 89 -9.61 24.11 6.30
C PRO A 89 -9.43 25.48 5.65
N LEU A 90 -10.54 26.08 5.20
CA LEU A 90 -10.51 27.38 4.52
C LEU A 90 -9.92 28.45 5.43
N HIS A 91 -8.84 29.09 5.00
CA HIS A 91 -8.22 30.21 5.70
C HIS A 91 -7.58 31.18 4.71
N ARG A 92 -7.59 32.48 5.00
CA ARG A 92 -7.06 33.51 4.08
C ARG A 92 -5.54 33.47 3.92
N GLU A 93 -4.84 33.07 4.97
CA GLU A 93 -3.38 33.07 5.04
C GLU A 93 -2.77 31.67 4.96
N ARG A 94 -3.60 30.60 4.98
CA ARG A 94 -3.13 29.21 4.98
C ARG A 94 -3.61 28.50 3.73
N GLY A 95 -2.67 27.98 2.96
CA GLY A 95 -2.91 27.19 1.76
C GLY A 95 -2.04 25.94 1.70
N TRP A 96 -2.16 25.17 0.62
CA TRP A 96 -1.47 23.90 0.43
C TRP A 96 0.06 23.97 0.61
N ALA A 97 0.70 25.04 0.11
CA ALA A 97 2.14 25.21 0.26
C ALA A 97 2.58 25.29 1.73
N GLN A 98 1.81 25.99 2.57
CA GLN A 98 2.09 26.08 4.00
C GLN A 98 1.78 24.76 4.72
N VAL A 99 0.67 24.09 4.37
CA VAL A 99 0.34 22.77 4.91
C VAL A 99 1.46 21.77 4.63
N HIS A 100 1.97 21.77 3.39
CA HIS A 100 3.12 20.95 3.02
C HIS A 100 4.37 21.32 3.83
N GLN A 101 4.70 22.61 3.95
CA GLN A 101 5.86 23.02 4.76
C GLN A 101 5.72 22.57 6.22
N LEU A 102 4.53 22.71 6.82
CA LEU A 102 4.25 22.24 8.18
C LEU A 102 4.36 20.72 8.29
N SER A 103 3.88 19.96 7.31
CA SER A 103 3.91 18.49 7.35
C SER A 103 5.33 17.93 7.36
N GLN A 104 6.31 18.70 6.86
CA GLN A 104 7.73 18.36 6.86
C GLN A 104 8.46 18.76 8.17
N GLN A 105 7.78 19.37 9.14
CA GLN A 105 8.37 19.83 10.40
C GLN A 105 7.91 18.95 11.58
N PRO A 106 8.79 18.14 12.19
CA PRO A 106 8.42 17.32 13.36
C PRO A 106 7.83 18.13 14.52
N ALA A 107 8.29 19.37 14.71
CA ALA A 107 7.77 20.28 15.73
C ALA A 107 6.28 20.66 15.51
N ALA A 108 5.76 20.52 14.29
CA ALA A 108 4.38 20.79 13.95
C ALA A 108 3.46 19.55 14.12
N ALA A 109 3.95 18.43 14.67
CA ALA A 109 3.17 17.20 14.81
C ALA A 109 1.81 17.38 15.54
N ALA A 110 1.71 18.33 16.46
CA ALA A 110 0.48 18.66 17.19
C ALA A 110 -0.31 19.84 16.57
N ASP A 111 0.07 20.34 15.39
CA ASP A 111 -0.61 21.45 14.74
C ASP A 111 -2.05 21.05 14.35
N PRO A 112 -3.07 21.81 14.77
CA PRO A 112 -4.46 21.46 14.52
C PRO A 112 -4.85 21.49 13.04
N VAL A 113 -4.16 22.27 12.20
CA VAL A 113 -4.36 22.27 10.74
C VAL A 113 -3.89 20.96 10.16
N LEU A 114 -2.70 20.48 10.54
CA LEU A 114 -2.21 19.18 10.09
C LEU A 114 -3.12 18.05 10.56
N ALA A 115 -3.59 18.10 11.81
CA ALA A 115 -4.55 17.12 12.31
C ALA A 115 -5.86 17.12 11.50
N ALA A 116 -6.39 18.30 11.16
CA ALA A 116 -7.61 18.42 10.35
C ALA A 116 -7.42 17.92 8.91
N VAL A 117 -6.32 18.32 8.25
CA VAL A 117 -5.99 17.85 6.90
C VAL A 117 -5.79 16.33 6.92
N ARG A 118 -5.04 15.81 7.88
CA ARG A 118 -4.81 14.38 8.00
C ARG A 118 -6.09 13.59 8.27
N GLY A 119 -7.00 14.14 9.05
CA GLY A 119 -8.30 13.54 9.36
C GLY A 119 -9.24 13.41 8.15
N SER A 120 -9.01 14.18 7.07
CA SER A 120 -9.76 14.03 5.82
C SER A 120 -9.35 12.81 4.99
N ALA A 121 -8.14 12.27 5.20
CA ALA A 121 -7.69 11.02 4.58
C ALA A 121 -8.25 9.81 5.34
N VAL A 122 -9.51 9.48 5.04
CA VAL A 122 -10.27 8.39 5.68
C VAL A 122 -10.02 7.07 4.96
N ILE A 123 -9.89 5.98 5.75
CA ILE A 123 -9.98 4.59 5.28
C ILE A 123 -11.36 4.05 5.61
N ARG A 124 -11.97 3.34 4.67
CA ARG A 124 -13.23 2.61 4.84
C ARG A 124 -13.03 1.16 4.43
N PRO A 125 -13.92 0.23 4.82
CA PRO A 125 -13.96 -1.10 4.22
C PRO A 125 -13.99 -0.97 2.69
N GLY A 126 -13.06 -1.64 2.01
CA GLY A 126 -12.94 -1.61 0.56
C GLY A 126 -12.00 -0.54 0.00
N THR A 127 -11.54 0.43 0.80
CA THR A 127 -10.52 1.41 0.38
C THR A 127 -9.30 0.68 -0.16
N ARG A 128 -8.84 1.08 -1.35
CA ARG A 128 -7.66 0.45 -1.96
C ARG A 128 -6.40 0.97 -1.28
N MET A 129 -5.66 0.06 -0.68
CA MET A 129 -4.40 0.32 0.00
C MET A 129 -3.24 -0.18 -0.86
N VAL A 130 -2.09 0.47 -0.75
CA VAL A 130 -0.87 0.18 -1.48
C VAL A 130 0.33 0.22 -0.54
N LYS A 131 1.26 -0.71 -0.72
CA LYS A 131 2.60 -0.71 -0.11
C LYS A 131 3.62 -0.84 -1.23
N VAL A 132 4.57 0.09 -1.30
CA VAL A 132 5.70 0.03 -2.24
C VAL A 132 6.73 -0.97 -1.72
N LEU A 133 7.23 -1.81 -2.61
CA LEU A 133 8.08 -2.95 -2.31
C LEU A 133 9.38 -2.88 -3.11
N SER A 134 10.47 -3.38 -2.52
CA SER A 134 11.61 -3.85 -3.31
C SER A 134 11.40 -5.26 -3.86
N ALA A 135 12.31 -5.68 -4.74
CA ALA A 135 12.32 -7.02 -5.31
C ALA A 135 12.37 -8.11 -4.22
N ARG A 136 13.13 -7.88 -3.13
CA ARG A 136 13.21 -8.80 -1.99
C ARG A 136 11.88 -8.90 -1.25
N GLN A 137 11.23 -7.76 -0.97
CA GLN A 137 9.93 -7.76 -0.32
C GLN A 137 8.87 -8.43 -1.22
N LEU A 138 8.86 -8.15 -2.52
CA LEU A 138 8.00 -8.83 -3.49
C LEU A 138 8.16 -10.35 -3.40
N ALA A 139 9.39 -10.85 -3.37
CA ALA A 139 9.66 -12.27 -3.21
C ALA A 139 9.10 -12.84 -1.89
N GLY A 140 9.16 -12.07 -0.80
CA GLY A 140 8.52 -12.41 0.47
C GLY A 140 7.00 -12.51 0.37
N TYR A 141 6.33 -11.55 -0.27
CA TYR A 141 4.87 -11.57 -0.48
C TYR A 141 4.41 -12.72 -1.38
N VAL A 142 5.18 -13.02 -2.42
CA VAL A 142 4.93 -14.19 -3.27
C VAL A 142 4.99 -15.49 -2.46
N ARG A 143 5.82 -15.55 -1.42
CA ARG A 143 5.98 -16.69 -0.50
C ARG A 143 5.14 -16.60 0.77
N GLY A 144 4.11 -15.74 0.80
CA GLY A 144 3.12 -15.73 1.86
C GLY A 144 3.32 -14.68 2.95
N TRP A 145 4.20 -13.69 2.78
CA TRP A 145 4.12 -12.50 3.62
C TRP A 145 2.76 -11.82 3.47
N LEU A 146 2.28 -11.27 4.58
CA LEU A 146 0.99 -10.61 4.70
C LEU A 146 1.18 -9.09 4.73
N PRO A 147 0.18 -8.27 4.33
CA PRO A 147 0.29 -6.82 4.39
C PRO A 147 0.56 -6.37 5.83
N HIS A 148 1.57 -5.54 6.04
CA HIS A 148 1.93 -4.99 7.36
C HIS A 148 2.71 -3.69 7.23
N GLY A 149 2.87 -2.99 8.36
CA GLY A 149 3.71 -1.81 8.48
C GLY A 149 3.14 -0.61 7.74
N PHE A 150 4.02 0.25 7.21
CA PHE A 150 3.60 1.45 6.49
C PHE A 150 2.90 1.13 5.17
N CYS A 151 1.82 1.84 4.90
CA CYS A 151 1.01 1.75 3.69
C CYS A 151 0.28 3.06 3.40
N TYR A 152 -0.29 3.16 2.20
CA TYR A 152 -0.90 4.36 1.64
C TYR A 152 -2.23 4.02 0.99
N ARG A 153 -3.15 4.98 0.86
CA ARG A 153 -4.33 4.79 -0.01
C ARG A 153 -3.86 4.91 -1.46
N GLU A 154 -4.36 4.06 -2.35
CA GLU A 154 -4.08 4.16 -3.80
C GLU A 154 -4.38 5.57 -4.31
N HIS A 155 -5.45 6.19 -3.81
CA HIS A 155 -5.85 7.54 -4.16
C HIS A 155 -4.70 8.55 -3.98
N ASP A 156 -4.09 8.58 -2.79
CA ASP A 156 -3.11 9.60 -2.42
C ASP A 156 -1.76 9.48 -3.15
N VAL A 157 -1.52 8.34 -3.82
CA VAL A 157 -0.24 8.02 -4.46
C VAL A 157 -0.39 7.68 -5.93
N ALA A 158 -1.59 7.82 -6.50
CA ALA A 158 -1.91 7.36 -7.84
C ALA A 158 -1.06 8.02 -8.94
N HIS A 159 -0.58 9.24 -8.74
CA HIS A 159 0.29 9.97 -9.67
C HIS A 159 1.76 9.57 -9.58
N LEU A 160 2.17 8.84 -8.53
CA LEU A 160 3.53 8.32 -8.40
C LEU A 160 3.65 7.03 -9.22
N ARG A 161 4.15 7.17 -10.46
CA ARG A 161 4.10 6.08 -11.44
C ARG A 161 5.45 5.50 -11.81
N THR A 162 6.53 6.24 -11.60
CA THR A 162 7.89 5.80 -11.94
C THR A 162 8.64 5.30 -10.70
N PRO A 163 9.68 4.48 -10.85
CA PRO A 163 10.52 4.06 -9.73
C PRO A 163 11.07 5.24 -8.91
N ALA A 164 11.49 6.32 -9.58
CA ALA A 164 11.98 7.52 -8.94
C ALA A 164 10.89 8.24 -8.13
N ALA A 165 9.68 8.37 -8.67
CA ALA A 165 8.55 8.97 -7.97
C ALA A 165 8.10 8.14 -6.75
N LEU A 166 8.09 6.81 -6.87
CA LEU A 166 7.71 5.89 -5.81
C LEU A 166 8.79 5.72 -4.72
N ALA A 167 10.03 6.15 -4.97
CA ALA A 167 11.15 6.00 -4.02
C ALA A 167 10.86 6.64 -2.66
N VAL A 168 10.08 7.74 -2.64
CA VAL A 168 9.68 8.44 -1.41
C VAL A 168 8.83 7.59 -0.47
N LEU A 169 8.17 6.54 -0.99
CA LEU A 169 7.26 5.67 -0.24
C LEU A 169 7.91 4.37 0.24
N ARG A 170 9.16 4.09 -0.16
CA ARG A 170 9.85 2.85 0.17
C ARG A 170 10.10 2.75 1.68
N ALA A 171 9.89 1.55 2.21
CA ALA A 171 10.07 1.23 3.63
C ALA A 171 11.37 0.47 3.90
N ASP A 172 12.08 0.02 2.87
CA ASP A 172 13.34 -0.71 3.01
C ASP A 172 14.57 0.20 2.91
N GLY A 173 15.74 -0.35 3.27
CA GLY A 173 16.99 0.40 3.38
C GLY A 173 17.68 0.62 2.04
N GLU A 174 18.83 1.29 2.06
CA GLU A 174 19.64 1.55 0.85
C GLU A 174 20.05 0.27 0.10
N GLY A 175 20.11 -0.89 0.77
CA GLY A 175 20.30 -2.19 0.12
C GLY A 175 19.15 -2.66 -0.80
N GLY A 176 18.05 -1.90 -0.88
CA GLY A 176 16.99 -2.05 -1.89
C GLY A 176 17.13 -1.09 -3.09
N GLN A 177 18.20 -0.28 -3.13
CA GLN A 177 18.52 0.64 -4.24
C GLN A 177 19.27 -0.03 -5.38
N ASP A 178 19.55 -1.34 -5.32
CA ASP A 178 20.33 -2.06 -6.32
C ASP A 178 19.65 -2.01 -7.70
N GLY A 179 19.94 -0.96 -8.46
CA GLY A 179 19.88 -0.88 -9.92
C GLY A 179 18.54 -1.21 -10.60
N THR A 180 17.42 -1.34 -9.89
CA THR A 180 16.17 -1.71 -10.57
C THR A 180 15.48 -0.48 -11.17
N ASP A 181 15.41 -0.45 -12.51
CA ASP A 181 14.52 0.40 -13.30
C ASP A 181 13.02 0.08 -13.08
N VAL A 182 12.71 -0.69 -12.03
CA VAL A 182 11.38 -1.19 -11.69
C VAL A 182 11.17 -1.01 -10.18
N ALA A 183 10.04 -0.40 -9.82
CA ALA A 183 9.49 -0.45 -8.47
C ALA A 183 8.34 -1.45 -8.42
N TYR A 184 8.13 -2.11 -7.28
CA TYR A 184 7.04 -3.05 -7.10
C TYR A 184 6.05 -2.51 -6.07
N ALA A 185 4.83 -3.04 -6.08
CA ALA A 185 3.86 -2.74 -5.03
C ALA A 185 2.93 -3.92 -4.75
N LEU A 186 2.45 -3.99 -3.52
CA LEU A 186 1.26 -4.75 -3.16
C LEU A 186 0.08 -3.79 -3.09
N ARG A 187 -1.02 -4.14 -3.76
CA ARG A 187 -2.30 -3.44 -3.67
C ARG A 187 -3.37 -4.37 -3.14
N TRP A 188 -4.13 -3.93 -2.15
CA TRP A 188 -5.23 -4.69 -1.54
C TRP A 188 -6.40 -3.78 -1.18
N ARG A 189 -7.52 -4.36 -0.75
CA ARG A 189 -8.65 -3.61 -0.19
C ARG A 189 -8.68 -3.76 1.33
N ALA A 190 -8.80 -2.65 2.04
CA ALA A 190 -8.86 -2.63 3.51
C ALA A 190 -10.09 -3.39 4.03
N ALA A 191 -9.89 -4.41 4.88
CA ALA A 191 -10.97 -5.15 5.53
C ALA A 191 -11.82 -4.25 6.45
N GLY A 192 -11.15 -3.39 7.21
CA GLY A 192 -11.78 -2.35 8.02
C GLY A 192 -10.81 -1.21 8.33
N ALA A 193 -11.37 -0.06 8.71
CA ALA A 193 -10.57 1.10 9.12
C ALA A 193 -9.76 0.83 10.40
N ASP A 194 -10.27 -0.03 11.28
CA ASP A 194 -9.65 -0.42 12.54
C ASP A 194 -8.36 -1.24 12.39
N ASP A 195 -7.99 -1.62 11.17
CA ASP A 195 -6.70 -2.25 10.90
C ASP A 195 -5.56 -1.25 10.71
N TYR A 196 -5.85 0.05 10.73
CA TYR A 196 -4.89 1.10 10.43
C TYR A 196 -4.88 2.17 11.52
N ASP A 197 -3.67 2.63 11.82
CA ASP A 197 -3.43 3.80 12.66
C ASP A 197 -2.72 4.88 11.83
N VAL A 198 -2.79 6.11 12.32
CA VAL A 198 -1.98 7.22 11.82
C VAL A 198 -0.75 7.34 12.72
N PRO A 199 0.49 7.41 12.19
CA PRO A 199 1.72 7.44 12.98
C PRO A 199 1.97 8.84 13.60
N VAL A 200 1.03 9.29 14.43
CA VAL A 200 1.03 10.58 15.14
C VAL A 200 0.80 10.36 16.64
N GLY A 201 1.11 11.38 17.44
CA GLY A 201 0.80 11.44 18.86
C GLY A 201 1.62 10.49 19.75
N GLU A 202 1.25 10.44 21.04
CA GLU A 202 2.01 9.72 22.08
C GLU A 202 2.18 8.23 21.76
N ALA A 203 1.16 7.58 21.19
CA ALA A 203 1.19 6.16 20.85
C ALA A 203 2.25 5.77 19.79
N HIS A 204 2.82 6.75 19.08
CA HIS A 204 3.85 6.56 18.05
C HIS A 204 5.11 7.40 18.31
N ARG A 205 5.21 8.06 19.47
CA ARG A 205 6.34 8.92 19.83
C ARG A 205 7.68 8.16 19.82
N GLY A 206 7.65 6.88 20.21
CA GLY A 206 8.80 5.98 20.14
C GLY A 206 9.45 5.92 18.76
N LEU A 207 8.64 5.86 17.69
CA LEU A 207 9.12 5.82 16.31
C LEU A 207 9.89 7.08 15.92
N THR A 208 9.44 8.24 16.40
CA THR A 208 10.10 9.53 16.14
C THR A 208 11.42 9.67 16.92
N ALA A 209 11.55 8.94 18.03
CA ALA A 209 12.73 8.96 18.90
C ALA A 209 13.82 7.98 18.48
N LEU A 210 13.52 7.03 17.58
CA LEU A 210 14.48 6.03 17.11
C LEU A 210 15.63 6.68 16.31
N PRO A 211 16.89 6.48 16.72
CA PRO A 211 18.02 7.10 16.06
C PRO A 211 18.27 6.47 14.68
N PRO A 212 18.98 7.17 13.77
CA PRO A 212 19.25 6.67 12.42
C PRO A 212 19.90 5.29 12.36
N ARG A 213 20.76 4.95 13.33
CA ARG A 213 21.45 3.64 13.38
C ARG A 213 20.52 2.46 13.68
N ASP A 214 19.37 2.73 14.31
CA ASP A 214 18.45 1.69 14.78
C ASP A 214 17.24 1.57 13.85
N ARG A 215 17.18 2.32 12.74
CA ARG A 215 16.04 2.33 11.82
C ARG A 215 16.44 2.04 10.37
N VAL A 216 15.48 1.55 9.61
CA VAL A 216 15.55 1.36 8.16
C VAL A 216 14.60 2.34 7.46
N GLY A 217 15.04 2.92 6.34
CA GLY A 217 14.24 3.85 5.55
C GLY A 217 14.15 5.27 6.14
N PRO A 218 13.25 6.12 5.59
CA PRO A 218 13.14 7.52 5.99
C PRO A 218 12.59 7.69 7.41
N PRO A 219 12.90 8.82 8.09
CA PRO A 219 12.36 9.13 9.41
C PRO A 219 10.83 9.09 9.46
N VAL A 220 10.28 8.78 10.63
CA VAL A 220 8.88 9.08 10.96
C VAL A 220 8.86 10.46 11.61
N LEU A 221 8.14 11.41 11.02
CA LEU A 221 8.11 12.80 11.51
C LEU A 221 7.10 13.00 12.64
N GLY A 222 6.15 12.08 12.80
CA GLY A 222 5.05 12.21 13.75
C GLY A 222 3.93 13.17 13.29
N THR A 223 4.00 13.67 12.05
CA THR A 223 3.01 14.58 11.44
C THR A 223 1.91 13.84 10.67
N GLY A 224 2.06 12.53 10.47
CA GLY A 224 1.11 11.70 9.71
C GLY A 224 1.26 11.80 8.19
N PHE A 225 2.33 12.44 7.72
CA PHE A 225 2.69 12.56 6.30
C PHE A 225 4.09 12.03 6.02
N VAL A 226 4.28 11.55 4.79
CA VAL A 226 5.58 11.09 4.30
C VAL A 226 6.57 12.27 4.22
N PRO A 227 7.84 12.08 4.63
CA PRO A 227 8.90 13.04 4.34
C PRO A 227 9.08 13.22 2.83
N SER A 228 8.76 14.41 2.32
CA SER A 228 8.81 14.70 0.88
C SER A 228 9.01 16.19 0.62
N ASN A 229 9.76 16.50 -0.44
CA ASN A 229 9.98 17.88 -0.87
C ASN A 229 8.91 18.37 -1.87
N ALA A 230 8.10 17.46 -2.40
CA ALA A 230 7.20 17.75 -3.51
C ALA A 230 5.77 17.27 -3.30
N GLN A 231 5.52 16.40 -2.31
CA GLN A 231 4.27 15.65 -2.21
C GLN A 231 3.72 15.68 -0.79
N LEU A 232 2.43 16.00 -0.66
CA LEU A 232 1.70 15.91 0.60
C LEU A 232 0.95 14.58 0.65
N ILE A 233 1.62 13.52 1.14
CA ILE A 233 1.10 12.15 1.12
C ILE A 233 0.79 11.69 2.54
N PRO A 234 -0.48 11.40 2.87
CA PRO A 234 -0.84 10.80 4.16
C PRO A 234 -0.23 9.41 4.28
N GLU A 235 0.41 9.13 5.43
CA GLU A 235 0.90 7.79 5.75
C GLU A 235 -0.01 7.11 6.78
N PHE A 236 -0.17 5.80 6.61
CA PHE A 236 -0.85 4.92 7.54
C PHE A 236 0.10 3.80 7.94
N VAL A 237 -0.14 3.22 9.10
CA VAL A 237 0.52 2.00 9.56
C VAL A 237 -0.54 0.96 9.88
N THR A 238 -0.29 -0.32 9.63
CA THR A 238 -1.16 -1.36 10.18
C THR A 238 -1.14 -1.28 11.71
N ARG A 239 -2.30 -1.37 12.35
CA ARG A 239 -2.43 -1.24 13.80
C ARG A 239 -1.50 -2.24 14.50
N ASP A 240 -0.71 -1.74 15.45
CA ASP A 240 0.34 -2.48 16.16
C ASP A 240 1.41 -3.10 15.23
N PHE A 241 1.59 -2.57 14.02
CA PHE A 241 2.42 -3.14 12.96
C PHE A 241 2.04 -4.58 12.59
N ALA A 242 0.81 -4.98 12.88
CA ALA A 242 0.34 -6.33 12.68
C ALA A 242 0.27 -6.71 11.20
N ASP A 243 0.45 -8.00 10.94
CA ASP A 243 0.05 -8.59 9.68
C ASP A 243 -1.48 -8.52 9.55
N LEU A 244 -1.94 -8.26 8.33
CA LEU A 244 -3.35 -8.30 7.94
C LEU A 244 -3.64 -9.58 7.15
N PRO A 245 -4.82 -10.21 7.30
CA PRO A 245 -5.19 -11.30 6.41
C PRO A 245 -5.17 -10.84 4.95
N MET A 246 -4.56 -11.62 4.05
CA MET A 246 -4.48 -11.28 2.63
C MET A 246 -5.89 -11.27 2.01
N PRO A 247 -6.40 -10.13 1.50
CA PRO A 247 -7.71 -10.06 0.89
C PRO A 247 -7.77 -10.78 -0.47
N ALA A 248 -8.95 -11.24 -0.86
CA ALA A 248 -9.16 -11.76 -2.21
C ALA A 248 -8.85 -10.69 -3.26
N ASN A 249 -8.27 -11.10 -4.39
CA ASN A 249 -7.92 -10.23 -5.51
C ASN A 249 -6.91 -9.12 -5.14
N ALA A 250 -6.14 -9.27 -4.05
CA ALA A 250 -4.95 -8.46 -3.86
C ALA A 250 -4.01 -8.66 -5.06
N THR A 251 -3.27 -7.62 -5.43
CA THR A 251 -2.45 -7.62 -6.65
C THR A 251 -1.02 -7.23 -6.34
N LEU A 252 -0.08 -7.94 -6.98
CA LEU A 252 1.31 -7.53 -7.04
C LEU A 252 1.53 -6.80 -8.35
N LEU A 253 2.15 -5.63 -8.27
CA LEU A 253 2.30 -4.69 -9.37
C LEU A 253 3.78 -4.41 -9.61
N ALA A 254 4.10 -4.04 -10.85
CA ALA A 254 5.37 -3.44 -11.24
C ALA A 254 5.15 -2.09 -11.93
N TYR A 255 6.09 -1.19 -11.71
CA TYR A 255 6.17 0.15 -12.25
C TYR A 255 7.56 0.32 -12.88
N PRO A 256 7.70 0.19 -14.21
CA PRO A 256 8.95 0.45 -14.90
C PRO A 256 9.15 1.96 -15.10
N ALA A 257 10.31 2.36 -15.63
CA ALA A 257 10.67 3.76 -15.88
C ALA A 257 9.61 4.52 -16.70
N GLU A 258 8.91 3.85 -17.61
CA GLU A 258 7.85 4.42 -18.44
C GLU A 258 6.55 4.68 -17.67
N GLY A 259 6.45 4.36 -16.38
CA GLY A 259 5.29 4.70 -15.55
C GLY A 259 4.01 3.90 -15.79
N VAL A 260 4.09 2.86 -16.63
CA VAL A 260 2.96 1.95 -16.89
C VAL A 260 2.78 1.03 -15.68
N GLU A 261 1.56 0.89 -15.16
CA GLU A 261 1.30 -0.11 -14.12
C GLU A 261 1.09 -1.47 -14.78
N VAL A 262 1.86 -2.43 -14.32
CA VAL A 262 1.83 -3.79 -14.82
C VAL A 262 1.39 -4.70 -13.68
N ALA A 263 0.19 -5.26 -13.76
CA ALA A 263 -0.27 -6.26 -12.80
C ALA A 263 0.45 -7.59 -13.01
N LEU A 264 1.38 -7.93 -12.12
CA LEU A 264 2.19 -9.15 -12.21
C LEU A 264 1.38 -10.38 -11.81
N TYR A 265 0.76 -10.33 -10.62
CA TYR A 265 -0.01 -11.42 -10.04
C TYR A 265 -1.27 -10.93 -9.34
N SER A 266 -2.28 -11.80 -9.27
CA SER A 266 -3.51 -11.61 -8.48
C SER A 266 -3.67 -12.77 -7.49
N TYR A 267 -3.98 -12.45 -6.23
CA TYR A 267 -4.14 -13.43 -5.16
C TYR A 267 -5.46 -14.19 -5.28
N GLN A 268 -5.36 -15.51 -5.35
CA GLN A 268 -6.47 -16.46 -5.33
C GLN A 268 -6.58 -17.05 -3.93
N ALA A 269 -7.54 -16.55 -3.14
CA ALA A 269 -7.70 -16.99 -1.75
C ALA A 269 -8.09 -18.47 -1.63
N GLU A 270 -8.88 -19.00 -2.56
CA GLU A 270 -9.30 -20.41 -2.64
C GLU A 270 -8.11 -21.36 -2.76
N GLN A 271 -7.09 -20.94 -3.52
CA GLN A 271 -5.90 -21.74 -3.78
C GLN A 271 -4.74 -21.35 -2.86
N ARG A 272 -4.90 -20.27 -2.08
CA ARG A 272 -3.86 -19.64 -1.27
C ARG A 272 -2.58 -19.42 -2.10
N GLY A 273 -2.73 -18.78 -3.24
CA GLY A 273 -1.63 -18.57 -4.17
C GLY A 273 -1.82 -17.38 -5.10
N TRP A 274 -0.78 -17.08 -5.85
CA TRP A 274 -0.69 -15.96 -6.78
C TRP A 274 -0.83 -16.48 -8.21
N LEU A 275 -1.80 -15.97 -8.96
CA LEU A 275 -2.00 -16.27 -10.37
C LEU A 275 -1.40 -15.15 -11.23
N ARG A 276 -0.56 -15.50 -12.20
CA ARG A 276 0.11 -14.54 -13.10
C ARG A 276 -0.92 -13.85 -13.99
N MET A 277 -0.81 -12.52 -14.07
CA MET A 277 -1.71 -11.68 -14.85
C MET A 277 -1.04 -11.11 -16.12
N VAL A 278 0.29 -11.18 -16.20
CA VAL A 278 1.08 -10.61 -17.31
C VAL A 278 1.39 -11.58 -18.44
N GLY A 279 1.45 -11.03 -19.66
CA GLY A 279 1.95 -11.72 -20.85
C GLY A 279 3.48 -11.77 -20.95
N PRO A 280 4.02 -12.49 -21.96
CA PRO A 280 5.46 -12.69 -22.15
C PRO A 280 6.29 -11.40 -22.24
N GLN A 281 5.73 -10.32 -22.78
CA GLN A 281 6.43 -9.04 -22.99
C GLN A 281 6.88 -8.38 -21.68
N TRP A 282 6.27 -8.72 -20.55
CA TRP A 282 6.55 -8.12 -19.24
C TRP A 282 7.36 -9.04 -18.31
N ARG A 283 7.76 -10.24 -18.76
CA ARG A 283 8.49 -11.21 -17.92
C ARG A 283 9.81 -10.66 -17.39
N HIS A 284 10.48 -9.81 -18.17
CA HIS A 284 11.73 -9.17 -17.77
C HIS A 284 11.60 -8.36 -16.47
N LEU A 285 10.40 -7.88 -16.12
CA LEU A 285 10.15 -7.16 -14.86
C LEU A 285 10.32 -8.04 -13.62
N LEU A 286 10.33 -9.37 -13.75
CA LEU A 286 10.55 -10.30 -12.65
C LEU A 286 12.02 -10.75 -12.53
N ALA A 287 12.89 -10.37 -13.46
CA ALA A 287 14.26 -10.88 -13.53
C ALA A 287 15.11 -10.54 -12.29
N ALA A 288 14.83 -9.40 -11.65
CA ALA A 288 15.52 -8.96 -10.44
C ALA A 288 14.94 -9.56 -9.14
N VAL A 289 13.85 -10.34 -9.23
CA VAL A 289 13.12 -10.84 -8.06
C VAL A 289 13.77 -12.14 -7.56
N PRO A 290 14.33 -12.16 -6.34
CA PRO A 290 15.06 -13.33 -5.86
C PRO A 290 14.19 -14.59 -5.83
N GLU A 291 14.72 -15.68 -6.40
CA GLU A 291 14.11 -17.03 -6.39
C GLU A 291 12.66 -17.07 -6.91
N LEU A 292 12.31 -16.15 -7.82
CA LEU A 292 11.06 -16.17 -8.56
C LEU A 292 11.37 -16.33 -10.06
N SER A 293 10.92 -17.44 -10.64
CA SER A 293 11.07 -17.64 -12.08
C SER A 293 10.16 -16.66 -12.85
N PRO A 294 10.67 -15.93 -13.86
CA PRO A 294 9.85 -15.07 -14.72
C PRO A 294 8.73 -15.80 -15.48
N ASP A 295 8.86 -17.11 -15.65
CA ASP A 295 7.88 -17.96 -16.35
C ASP A 295 6.86 -18.60 -15.39
N GLN A 296 6.98 -18.37 -14.07
CA GLN A 296 6.12 -19.00 -13.08
C GLN A 296 4.68 -18.47 -13.17
N GLU A 297 3.75 -19.30 -13.65
CA GLU A 297 2.34 -18.90 -13.84
C GLU A 297 1.52 -18.89 -12.56
N TYR A 298 1.84 -19.78 -11.63
CA TYR A 298 1.17 -19.90 -10.35
C TYR A 298 2.19 -20.04 -9.23
N VAL A 299 2.02 -19.28 -8.15
CA VAL A 299 2.90 -19.36 -6.97
C VAL A 299 2.10 -19.64 -5.71
N PRO A 300 2.20 -20.84 -5.10
CA PRO A 300 1.55 -21.11 -3.84
C PRO A 300 2.22 -20.34 -2.70
N THR A 301 1.43 -19.82 -1.74
CA THR A 301 1.96 -19.10 -0.57
C THR A 301 2.56 -20.02 0.52
N GLY A 302 2.76 -21.31 0.21
CA GLY A 302 3.29 -22.31 1.13
C GLY A 302 2.32 -22.73 2.24
N GLU A 303 2.77 -23.65 3.10
CA GLU A 303 2.02 -24.15 4.27
C GLU A 303 2.45 -23.49 5.59
N ALA A 304 3.34 -22.48 5.53
CA ALA A 304 3.85 -21.83 6.72
C ALA A 304 2.68 -21.25 7.55
N PRO A 305 2.66 -21.47 8.89
CA PRO A 305 1.63 -20.90 9.75
C PRO A 305 1.59 -19.37 9.60
N ARG A 306 0.40 -18.84 9.37
CA ARG A 306 0.17 -17.39 9.30
C ARG A 306 0.08 -16.82 10.71
N SER A 307 0.73 -15.68 10.92
CA SER A 307 0.66 -14.86 12.14
C SER A 307 -0.76 -14.34 12.44
N THR A 308 -1.59 -14.21 11.41
CA THR A 308 -2.99 -13.81 11.53
C THR A 308 -3.90 -14.64 10.60
N GLN A 309 -5.17 -14.76 10.99
CA GLN A 309 -6.21 -15.43 10.23
C GLN A 309 -7.48 -14.58 10.23
N LEU A 310 -8.24 -14.67 9.15
CA LEU A 310 -9.59 -14.11 9.09
C LEU A 310 -10.56 -15.25 9.39
N VAL A 311 -11.32 -15.13 10.46
CA VAL A 311 -12.34 -16.10 10.86
C VAL A 311 -13.72 -15.49 10.71
N GLY A 312 -14.71 -16.33 10.42
CA GLY A 312 -16.09 -15.90 10.32
C GLY A 312 -17.06 -16.93 10.87
N ALA A 313 -18.17 -16.44 11.43
CA ALA A 313 -19.26 -17.27 11.90
C ALA A 313 -20.28 -17.48 10.77
N TYR A 314 -20.74 -18.70 10.56
CA TYR A 314 -21.83 -19.02 9.62
C TYR A 314 -22.63 -20.21 10.13
N ALA A 315 -23.96 -20.07 10.18
CA ALA A 315 -24.87 -21.17 10.56
C ALA A 315 -24.51 -21.87 11.90
N GLY A 316 -24.01 -21.10 12.87
CA GLY A 316 -23.62 -21.60 14.20
C GLY A 316 -22.23 -22.24 14.27
N GLY A 317 -21.48 -22.30 13.17
CA GLY A 317 -20.08 -22.75 13.11
C GLY A 317 -19.10 -21.60 12.88
N GLU A 318 -17.84 -21.81 13.27
CA GLU A 318 -16.71 -20.95 12.90
C GLU A 318 -15.96 -21.55 11.71
N TYR A 319 -15.62 -20.71 10.75
CA TYR A 319 -14.89 -21.08 9.55
C TYR A 319 -13.80 -20.06 9.26
N GLU A 320 -12.78 -20.46 8.50
CA GLU A 320 -11.90 -19.47 7.86
C GLU A 320 -12.72 -18.63 6.87
N ALA A 321 -12.49 -17.34 6.88
CA ALA A 321 -13.17 -16.37 6.05
C ALA A 321 -12.19 -15.66 5.12
N VAL A 322 -12.76 -15.01 4.10
CA VAL A 322 -12.04 -14.19 3.13
C VAL A 322 -12.73 -12.83 3.01
N ALA A 323 -11.93 -11.77 2.96
CA ALA A 323 -12.41 -10.43 2.62
C ALA A 323 -12.46 -10.30 1.10
N ASP A 324 -13.67 -10.29 0.52
CA ASP A 324 -13.93 -10.15 -0.92
C ASP A 324 -14.63 -8.82 -1.17
N LEU A 325 -13.96 -7.75 -0.74
CA LEU A 325 -14.46 -6.39 -0.77
C LEU A 325 -14.51 -5.82 -2.20
N PRO A 326 -15.49 -4.94 -2.50
CA PRO A 326 -16.49 -4.38 -1.60
C PRO A 326 -17.64 -5.33 -1.23
N GLY A 327 -17.66 -6.55 -1.78
CA GLY A 327 -18.73 -7.54 -1.55
C GLY A 327 -18.75 -8.21 -0.17
N GLY A 328 -18.06 -7.67 0.84
CA GLY A 328 -18.09 -8.15 2.22
C GLY A 328 -17.18 -9.34 2.54
N PHE A 329 -17.49 -9.99 3.66
CA PHE A 329 -16.78 -11.16 4.18
C PHE A 329 -17.53 -12.43 3.82
N ARG A 330 -16.81 -13.46 3.41
CA ARG A 330 -17.40 -14.76 3.04
C ARG A 330 -16.62 -15.92 3.62
N VAL A 331 -17.28 -17.05 3.84
CA VAL A 331 -16.61 -18.31 4.19
C VAL A 331 -15.64 -18.68 3.07
N LEU A 332 -14.43 -19.10 3.44
CA LEU A 332 -13.47 -19.65 2.50
C LEU A 332 -14.02 -20.99 1.97
N ALA A 333 -14.17 -21.09 0.65
CA ALA A 333 -14.65 -22.29 -0.03
C ALA A 333 -13.72 -22.64 -1.20
N MET A 334 -13.85 -23.86 -1.74
CA MET A 334 -13.02 -24.32 -2.87
C MET A 334 -13.23 -23.51 -4.15
N THR A 335 -14.39 -22.87 -4.30
CA THR A 335 -14.70 -22.00 -5.45
C THR A 335 -15.35 -20.71 -4.96
N ARG A 336 -15.18 -19.64 -5.74
CA ARG A 336 -15.82 -18.35 -5.45
C ARG A 336 -17.35 -18.43 -5.37
N ALA A 337 -17.96 -19.23 -6.25
CA ALA A 337 -19.42 -19.39 -6.31
C ALA A 337 -20.01 -20.13 -5.09
N ALA A 338 -19.19 -20.92 -4.39
CA ALA A 338 -19.61 -21.64 -3.19
C ALA A 338 -19.41 -20.83 -1.89
N ARG A 339 -18.99 -19.56 -2.00
CA ARG A 339 -18.76 -18.69 -0.84
C ARG A 339 -20.08 -18.11 -0.33
N TYR A 340 -20.39 -18.37 0.93
CA TYR A 340 -21.53 -17.77 1.63
C TYR A 340 -21.08 -16.54 2.43
N PRO A 341 -21.89 -15.48 2.49
CA PRO A 341 -21.64 -14.38 3.42
C PRO A 341 -21.61 -14.92 4.86
N VAL A 342 -20.71 -14.36 5.69
CA VAL A 342 -20.63 -14.71 7.12
C VAL A 342 -21.53 -13.80 7.95
N ASP A 343 -22.01 -14.31 9.08
CA ASP A 343 -22.84 -13.59 10.05
C ASP A 343 -21.99 -12.69 10.97
N ALA A 344 -20.71 -13.02 11.13
CA ALA A 344 -19.71 -12.21 11.82
C ALA A 344 -18.33 -12.51 11.23
N ALA A 345 -17.42 -11.54 11.30
CA ALA A 345 -16.01 -11.71 10.90
C ALA A 345 -15.08 -11.11 11.94
N ALA A 346 -13.94 -11.75 12.17
CA ALA A 346 -12.89 -11.22 13.04
C ALA A 346 -11.49 -11.56 12.52
N ARG A 347 -10.53 -10.67 12.78
CA ARG A 347 -9.11 -10.95 12.61
C ARG A 347 -8.58 -11.60 13.88
N ARG A 348 -8.13 -12.85 13.75
CA ARG A 348 -7.49 -13.61 14.82
C ARG A 348 -5.98 -13.34 14.81
N VAL A 349 -5.44 -13.00 15.96
CA VAL A 349 -4.03 -12.59 16.14
C VAL A 349 -3.52 -13.05 17.51
N ARG A 350 -2.24 -13.43 17.60
CA ARG A 350 -1.60 -13.84 18.86
C ARG A 350 -0.74 -12.70 19.43
N HIS A 351 -1.11 -12.21 20.61
CA HIS A 351 -0.36 -11.21 21.37
C HIS A 351 0.44 -11.87 22.48
N ALA A 352 1.56 -11.27 22.84
CA ALA A 352 2.34 -11.65 24.00
C ALA A 352 3.15 -10.47 24.54
N ALA A 353 3.87 -10.68 25.64
CA ALA A 353 4.84 -9.74 26.19
C ALA A 353 6.21 -10.42 26.35
N TRP A 354 7.27 -9.68 26.02
CA TRP A 354 8.65 -10.14 26.21
C TRP A 354 9.46 -9.06 26.88
N ARG A 355 10.03 -9.36 28.05
CA ARG A 355 10.77 -8.38 28.88
C ARG A 355 9.98 -7.09 29.13
N GLY A 356 8.67 -7.23 29.37
CA GLY A 356 7.76 -6.12 29.59
C GLY A 356 7.34 -5.35 28.33
N VAL A 357 7.79 -5.75 27.14
CA VAL A 357 7.45 -5.11 25.87
C VAL A 357 6.30 -5.85 25.19
N PRO A 358 5.20 -5.17 24.78
CA PRO A 358 4.10 -5.79 24.07
C PRO A 358 4.48 -6.15 22.63
N CYS A 359 4.17 -7.39 22.25
CA CYS A 359 4.55 -7.99 20.98
C CYS A 359 3.38 -8.73 20.33
N LEU A 360 3.51 -8.92 19.02
CA LEU A 360 2.77 -9.89 18.23
C LEU A 360 3.63 -11.13 18.01
N VAL A 361 3.03 -12.32 18.16
CA VAL A 361 3.70 -13.58 17.84
C VAL A 361 3.47 -13.88 16.35
N LEU A 362 4.54 -13.83 15.56
CA LEU A 362 4.48 -14.05 14.12
C LEU A 362 4.56 -15.53 13.75
N ARG A 363 5.44 -16.26 14.43
CA ARG A 363 5.71 -17.67 14.16
C ARG A 363 6.32 -18.33 15.38
N GLU A 364 6.10 -19.64 15.49
CA GLU A 364 6.73 -20.51 16.46
C GLU A 364 7.57 -21.57 15.74
N GLU A 365 8.79 -21.80 16.21
CA GLU A 365 9.71 -22.80 15.66
C GLU A 365 10.60 -23.37 16.75
N ALA A 366 10.50 -24.69 16.99
CA ALA A 366 11.32 -25.41 17.96
C ALA A 366 11.39 -24.76 19.37
N GLY A 367 10.25 -24.26 19.87
CA GLY A 367 10.16 -23.60 21.18
C GLY A 367 10.63 -22.14 21.21
N TRP A 368 10.98 -21.57 20.05
CA TRP A 368 11.26 -20.14 19.88
C TRP A 368 10.10 -19.43 19.21
N LEU A 369 9.81 -18.21 19.65
CA LEU A 369 8.80 -17.33 19.09
C LEU A 369 9.47 -16.19 18.35
N ARG A 370 9.08 -15.98 17.08
CA ARG A 370 9.40 -14.75 16.35
C ARG A 370 8.37 -13.71 16.75
N LEU A 371 8.83 -12.62 17.34
CA LEU A 371 8.01 -11.55 17.89
C LEU A 371 8.18 -10.28 17.06
N ARG A 372 7.12 -9.49 16.91
CA ARG A 372 7.14 -8.12 16.38
C ARG A 372 6.69 -7.15 17.45
N LEU A 373 7.43 -6.06 17.65
CA LEU A 373 7.07 -5.04 18.66
C LEU A 373 5.80 -4.29 18.22
N CYS A 374 4.79 -4.19 19.09
CA CYS A 374 3.58 -3.43 18.79
C CYS A 374 3.81 -1.91 18.80
N ARG A 375 4.71 -1.46 19.67
CA ARG A 375 5.04 -0.05 19.92
C ARG A 375 6.56 0.11 19.98
N PRO A 376 7.25 0.19 18.83
CA PRO A 376 8.70 0.30 18.82
C PRO A 376 9.17 1.66 19.35
N ASP A 377 10.14 1.63 20.26
CA ASP A 377 10.83 2.78 20.80
C ASP A 377 12.29 2.38 21.15
N PRO A 378 13.19 3.34 21.45
CA PRO A 378 14.58 3.03 21.75
C PRO A 378 14.78 2.07 22.93
N ASP A 379 13.98 2.19 23.99
CA ASP A 379 14.11 1.36 25.19
C ASP A 379 13.61 -0.06 24.92
N ALA A 380 12.50 -0.21 24.19
CA ALA A 380 11.96 -1.48 23.75
C ALA A 380 12.94 -2.22 22.84
N VAL A 381 13.59 -1.52 21.91
CA VAL A 381 14.63 -2.08 21.03
C VAL A 381 15.83 -2.57 21.85
N VAL A 382 16.33 -1.77 22.80
CA VAL A 382 17.45 -2.17 23.67
C VAL A 382 17.08 -3.36 24.56
N ALA A 383 15.90 -3.34 25.18
CA ALA A 383 15.46 -4.39 26.09
C ALA A 383 15.30 -5.74 25.39
N THR A 384 14.81 -5.75 24.15
CA THR A 384 14.46 -6.97 23.41
C THR A 384 15.52 -7.41 22.41
N GLY A 385 16.45 -6.52 22.05
CA GLY A 385 17.42 -6.73 20.98
C GLY A 385 16.78 -6.80 19.58
N ALA A 386 15.57 -6.25 19.41
CA ALA A 386 14.84 -6.32 18.14
C ALA A 386 15.56 -5.58 17.02
N GLN A 387 15.53 -6.17 15.82
CA GLN A 387 16.14 -5.60 14.63
C GLN A 387 15.08 -4.93 13.76
N CYS A 388 15.41 -3.76 13.21
CA CYS A 388 14.56 -3.09 12.25
C CYS A 388 14.64 -3.81 10.89
N HIS A 389 13.53 -4.44 10.47
CA HIS A 389 13.44 -5.17 9.21
C HIS A 389 12.99 -4.26 8.05
N GLU A 390 12.10 -3.32 8.33
CA GLU A 390 11.66 -2.24 7.46
C GLU A 390 11.21 -1.06 8.33
N ARG A 391 10.93 0.10 7.72
CA ARG A 391 10.51 1.33 8.40
C ARG A 391 9.42 1.03 9.43
N GLY A 392 9.76 1.23 10.71
CA GLY A 392 8.86 1.02 11.85
C GLY A 392 8.60 -0.43 12.27
N VAL A 393 9.09 -1.44 11.56
CA VAL A 393 8.88 -2.86 11.89
C VAL A 393 10.11 -3.44 12.55
N TYR A 394 9.96 -3.84 13.81
CA TYR A 394 11.03 -4.37 14.65
C TYR A 394 10.67 -5.77 15.10
N GLU A 395 11.55 -6.73 14.81
CA GLU A 395 11.31 -8.13 15.15
C GLU A 395 12.50 -8.75 15.90
N THR A 396 12.20 -9.75 16.72
CA THR A 396 13.20 -10.50 17.48
C THR A 396 12.78 -11.96 17.63
N TRP A 397 13.73 -12.82 17.96
CA TRP A 397 13.46 -14.19 18.38
C TRP A 397 13.61 -14.29 19.90
N ALA A 398 12.63 -14.93 20.54
CA ALA A 398 12.57 -15.12 21.98
C ALA A 398 12.30 -16.58 22.33
N PRO A 399 12.95 -17.15 23.36
CA PRO A 399 12.54 -18.43 23.91
C PRO A 399 11.09 -18.37 24.42
N GLY A 400 10.22 -19.25 23.93
CA GLY A 400 8.79 -19.22 24.27
C GLY A 400 8.51 -19.35 25.77
N ALA A 401 9.41 -19.99 26.52
CA ALA A 401 9.26 -20.19 27.97
C ALA A 401 9.41 -18.90 28.82
N GLU A 402 10.03 -17.84 28.30
CA GLU A 402 10.13 -16.55 29.02
C GLU A 402 9.13 -15.49 28.50
N VAL A 403 8.32 -15.85 27.50
CA VAL A 403 7.24 -15.01 26.96
C VAL A 403 6.05 -15.09 27.90
N THR A 404 5.49 -13.93 28.26
CA THR A 404 4.32 -13.81 29.15
C THR A 404 3.10 -13.31 28.39
N ASP A 405 1.92 -13.38 29.01
CA ASP A 405 0.66 -12.85 28.47
C ASP A 405 0.32 -13.34 27.05
N ASP A 406 0.79 -14.54 26.71
CA ASP A 406 0.59 -15.17 25.42
C ASP A 406 -0.88 -15.59 25.24
N ARG A 407 -1.56 -14.91 24.32
CA ARG A 407 -3.00 -15.10 24.10
C ARG A 407 -3.37 -14.86 22.65
N VAL A 408 -4.34 -15.65 22.19
CA VAL A 408 -5.02 -15.42 20.91
C VAL A 408 -6.22 -14.50 21.14
N VAL A 409 -6.35 -13.47 20.30
CA VAL A 409 -7.39 -12.44 20.38
C VAL A 409 -8.11 -12.35 19.03
N ASP A 410 -9.43 -12.26 19.07
CA ASP A 410 -10.27 -12.00 17.91
C ASP A 410 -10.69 -10.53 17.89
N LEU A 411 -10.27 -9.81 16.85
CA LEU A 411 -10.59 -8.41 16.61
C LEU A 411 -11.76 -8.33 15.61
N PRO A 412 -12.99 -8.02 16.06
CA PRO A 412 -14.17 -8.11 15.22
C PRO A 412 -14.19 -7.01 14.14
N TYR A 413 -14.62 -7.37 12.93
CA TYR A 413 -14.97 -6.42 11.89
C TYR A 413 -16.44 -6.06 11.94
N ARG A 414 -16.76 -4.80 11.65
CA ARG A 414 -18.14 -4.40 11.41
C ARG A 414 -18.56 -4.90 10.02
N LEU A 415 -19.65 -5.67 9.98
CA LEU A 415 -20.31 -6.00 8.72
C LEU A 415 -21.12 -4.79 8.26
N ALA A 416 -21.15 -4.56 6.95
CA ALA A 416 -21.88 -3.47 6.31
C ALA A 416 -23.38 -3.77 6.21
#